data_AF-A0A0G4N571-F1
#
_entry.id   AF-A0A0G4N571-F1
#
_cell.length_a   1.000
_cell.length_b   1.000
_cell.length_c   1.000
_cell.angle_alpha   90.00
_cell.angle_beta   90.00
_cell.angle_gamma   90.00
#
_symmetry.space_group_name_H-M   'P 1'
#
loop_
_entity.id
_entity.type
_entity.pdbx_description
1 polymer ?
#
loop_
_entity_poly.entity_id
_entity_poly.type
_entity_poly.pdbx_seq_one_letter_code
_entity_poly.pdbx_strand_id
1 'polypeptide(L)'
;MWTKKREFLDAACGAAEYFIHWLESAPSFVEKVTDRGRIGRYVPLWDFDGPVADETRPLRDSSAGVIAANGMLILFQALNAISQHSVGSRFLEASITIVKDTLDFSLAEERACFSSDPSADGELVVLDVVPGKTFDAVLKNGTANNNDGARRRLWDHGLVYGDYYLVEYGNRLLQMGLV
;
A
#
# COMPACT_ATOMS: atom_id res chain seq x y z
N MET A 1 -10.14 19.75 5.93
CA MET A 1 -11.37 18.94 5.73
C MET A 1 -12.41 19.81 5.01
N TRP A 2 -12.93 19.35 3.87
CA TRP A 2 -13.75 20.18 2.98
C TRP A 2 -15.10 20.58 3.60
N THR A 3 -15.91 19.61 4.00
CA THR A 3 -17.28 19.85 4.49
C THR A 3 -17.34 20.31 5.95
N LYS A 4 -16.28 20.06 6.73
CA LYS A 4 -16.19 20.30 8.18
C LYS A 4 -17.29 19.63 9.02
N LYS A 5 -18.06 18.71 8.44
CA LYS A 5 -19.10 17.98 9.17
C LYS A 5 -18.49 16.83 9.95
N ARG A 6 -18.83 16.76 11.23
CA ARG A 6 -18.31 15.74 12.15
C ARG A 6 -18.73 14.32 11.77
N GLU A 7 -19.94 14.14 11.24
CA GLU A 7 -20.46 12.85 10.79
C GLU A 7 -19.53 12.13 9.80
N PHE A 8 -18.88 12.86 8.90
CA PHE A 8 -17.93 12.27 7.95
C PHE A 8 -16.59 11.93 8.60
N LEU A 9 -16.13 12.71 9.58
CA LEU A 9 -14.92 12.38 10.33
C LEU A 9 -15.14 11.11 11.16
N ASP A 10 -16.25 11.05 11.89
CA ASP A 10 -16.56 9.91 12.75
C ASP A 10 -16.73 8.63 11.91
N ALA A 11 -17.42 8.71 10.77
CA ALA A 11 -17.54 7.59 9.84
C ALA A 11 -16.19 7.14 9.26
N ALA A 12 -15.33 8.09 8.86
CA ALA A 12 -14.00 7.78 8.33
C ALA A 12 -13.08 7.16 9.39
N CYS A 13 -13.12 7.64 10.64
CA CYS A 13 -12.43 7.02 11.76
C CYS A 13 -12.92 5.58 11.99
N GLY A 14 -14.24 5.35 11.98
CA GLY A 14 -14.81 4.01 12.13
C GLY A 14 -14.38 3.05 11.01
N ALA A 15 -14.37 3.50 9.76
CA ALA A 15 -13.87 2.70 8.63
C ALA A 15 -12.39 2.36 8.76
N ALA A 16 -11.56 3.31 9.21
CA ALA A 16 -10.13 3.10 9.43
C ALA A 16 -9.87 2.09 10.57
N GLU A 17 -10.58 2.21 11.70
CA GLU A 17 -10.47 1.25 12.80
C GLU A 17 -10.94 -0.15 12.37
N TYR A 18 -12.01 -0.26 11.58
CA TYR A 18 -12.47 -1.52 11.03
C TYR A 18 -11.43 -2.16 10.11
N PHE A 19 -10.80 -1.37 9.22
CA PHE A 19 -9.73 -1.83 8.35
C PHE A 19 -8.53 -2.34 9.14
N ILE A 20 -8.07 -1.59 10.16
CA ILE A 20 -6.97 -1.98 11.04
C ILE A 20 -7.31 -3.29 11.78
N HIS A 21 -8.51 -3.38 12.34
CA HIS A 21 -8.95 -4.58 13.07
C HIS A 21 -8.87 -5.83 12.19
N TRP A 22 -9.24 -5.73 10.92
CA TRP A 22 -9.13 -6.85 9.97
C TRP A 22 -7.70 -7.24 9.65
N LEU A 23 -6.78 -6.28 9.52
CA LEU A 23 -5.35 -6.58 9.34
C LEU A 23 -4.76 -7.28 10.57
N GLU A 24 -5.08 -6.78 11.77
CA GLU A 24 -4.57 -7.34 13.02
C GLU A 24 -5.11 -8.73 13.31
N SER A 25 -6.39 -8.94 13.02
CA SER A 25 -7.12 -10.19 13.27
C SER A 25 -7.04 -11.20 12.12
N ALA A 26 -6.31 -10.86 11.04
CA ALA A 26 -6.16 -11.73 9.89
C ALA A 26 -5.54 -13.09 10.29
N PRO A 27 -5.94 -14.19 9.62
CA PRO A 27 -5.38 -15.51 9.86
C PRO A 27 -3.85 -15.52 9.69
N SER A 28 -3.14 -16.39 10.43
CA SER A 28 -1.67 -16.42 10.42
C SER A 28 -1.04 -16.71 9.05
N PHE A 29 -1.77 -17.31 8.12
CA PHE A 29 -1.29 -17.59 6.76
C PHE A 29 -1.02 -16.33 5.93
N VAL A 30 -1.50 -15.16 6.36
CA VAL A 30 -1.22 -13.89 5.66
C VAL A 30 0.22 -13.42 5.88
N GLU A 31 0.90 -13.95 6.90
CA GLU A 31 2.28 -13.61 7.21
C GLU A 31 3.26 -14.50 6.47
N LYS A 32 4.32 -13.90 5.95
CA LYS A 32 5.50 -14.59 5.43
C LYS A 32 6.65 -14.43 6.40
N VAL A 33 7.34 -15.53 6.71
CA VAL A 33 8.59 -15.51 7.48
C VAL A 33 9.75 -15.23 6.54
N THR A 34 10.53 -14.20 6.84
CA THR A 34 11.77 -13.84 6.17
C THR A 34 12.94 -13.85 7.17
N ASP A 35 14.15 -13.67 6.66
CA ASP A 35 15.35 -13.45 7.47
C ASP A 35 15.26 -12.20 8.37
N ARG A 36 14.42 -11.23 8.00
CA ARG A 36 14.21 -9.96 8.72
C ARG A 36 13.04 -9.99 9.69
N GLY A 37 12.28 -11.08 9.75
CA GLY A 37 11.13 -11.23 10.64
C GLY A 37 9.87 -11.70 9.91
N ARG A 38 8.71 -11.38 10.48
CA ARG A 38 7.42 -11.64 9.83
C ARG A 38 6.95 -10.38 9.11
N ILE A 39 6.55 -10.55 7.86
CA ILE A 39 6.02 -9.48 7.02
C ILE A 39 4.67 -9.90 6.43
N GLY A 40 3.93 -8.92 5.94
CA GLY A 40 2.71 -9.11 5.17
C GLY A 40 1.43 -8.92 5.96
N ARG A 41 1.43 -8.98 7.31
CA ARG A 41 0.21 -8.83 8.12
C ARG A 41 -0.61 -7.58 7.78
N TYR A 42 0.07 -6.46 7.55
CA TYR A 42 -0.53 -5.17 7.24
C TYR A 42 -0.62 -4.87 5.74
N VAL A 43 -0.40 -5.87 4.89
CA VAL A 43 -0.87 -5.85 3.50
C VAL A 43 -2.27 -6.48 3.51
N PRO A 44 -3.33 -5.85 3.01
CA PRO A 44 -4.65 -6.47 3.10
C PRO A 44 -4.77 -7.67 2.14
N LEU A 45 -5.62 -8.63 2.52
CA LEU A 45 -6.22 -9.54 1.53
C LEU A 45 -7.03 -8.70 0.53
N TRP A 46 -7.20 -9.22 -0.69
CA TRP A 46 -7.98 -8.50 -1.70
C TRP A 46 -9.45 -8.26 -1.29
N ASP A 47 -9.98 -9.12 -0.42
CA ASP A 47 -11.29 -9.02 0.22
C ASP A 47 -11.16 -9.62 1.63
N PHE A 48 -11.75 -8.98 2.64
CA PHE A 48 -11.68 -9.46 4.03
C PHE A 48 -12.57 -10.67 4.30
N ASP A 49 -13.69 -10.78 3.59
CA ASP A 49 -14.67 -11.86 3.73
C ASP A 49 -14.63 -12.83 2.53
N GLY A 50 -13.82 -12.52 1.51
CA GLY A 50 -13.65 -13.31 0.32
C GLY A 50 -12.98 -14.67 0.59
N PRO A 51 -13.30 -15.70 -0.22
CA PRO A 51 -12.69 -17.01 -0.06
C PRO A 51 -11.19 -16.97 -0.37
N VAL A 52 -10.41 -17.63 0.49
CA VAL A 52 -8.96 -17.85 0.29
C VAL A 52 -8.79 -19.22 -0.36
N ALA A 53 -8.48 -19.22 -1.66
CA ALA A 53 -8.33 -20.46 -2.44
C ALA A 53 -7.02 -21.20 -2.12
N ASP A 54 -5.96 -20.45 -1.77
CA ASP A 54 -4.64 -20.97 -1.45
C ASP A 54 -4.05 -20.19 -0.28
N GLU A 55 -3.98 -20.83 0.89
CA GLU A 55 -3.40 -20.24 2.10
C GLU A 55 -1.88 -20.06 2.00
N THR A 56 -1.20 -20.76 1.09
CA THR A 56 0.25 -20.61 0.89
C THR A 56 0.62 -19.36 0.10
N ARG A 57 -0.33 -18.86 -0.70
CA ARG A 57 -0.19 -17.63 -1.50
C ARG A 57 -1.53 -16.89 -1.53
N PRO A 58 -1.96 -16.35 -0.38
CA PRO A 58 -3.24 -15.68 -0.29
C PRO A 58 -3.23 -14.41 -1.15
N LEU A 59 -4.30 -14.16 -1.89
CA LEU A 59 -4.38 -13.01 -2.78
C LEU A 59 -4.46 -11.70 -1.99
N ARG A 60 -3.59 -10.75 -2.33
CA ARG A 60 -3.45 -9.46 -1.65
C ARG A 60 -3.99 -8.32 -2.48
N ASP A 61 -4.10 -7.16 -1.84
CA ASP A 61 -4.20 -5.90 -2.53
C ASP A 61 -3.34 -4.80 -1.88
N SER A 62 -2.08 -4.72 -2.30
CA SER A 62 -1.15 -3.68 -1.82
C SER A 62 -1.69 -2.26 -2.03
N SER A 63 -2.51 -2.05 -3.07
CA SER A 63 -3.08 -0.75 -3.39
C SER A 63 -4.09 -0.28 -2.32
N ALA A 64 -4.95 -1.16 -1.82
CA ALA A 64 -5.86 -0.85 -0.72
C ALA A 64 -5.11 -0.46 0.56
N GLY A 65 -3.99 -1.12 0.86
CA GLY A 65 -3.15 -0.80 2.02
C GLY A 65 -2.64 0.64 1.97
N VAL A 66 -2.00 1.03 0.87
CA VAL A 66 -1.45 2.40 0.73
C VAL A 66 -2.54 3.48 0.60
N ILE A 67 -3.69 3.17 0.02
CA ILE A 67 -4.85 4.07 -0.01
C ILE A 67 -5.37 4.33 1.42
N ALA A 68 -5.56 3.27 2.20
CA ALA A 68 -6.00 3.37 3.59
C ALA A 68 -5.01 4.19 4.43
N ALA A 69 -3.70 3.96 4.25
CA ALA A 69 -2.66 4.71 4.93
C ALA A 69 -2.69 6.22 4.61
N ASN A 70 -2.93 6.61 3.35
CA ASN A 70 -3.15 8.01 3.00
C ASN A 70 -4.35 8.61 3.71
N GLY A 71 -5.48 7.88 3.76
CA GLY A 71 -6.66 8.28 4.50
C GLY A 71 -6.37 8.51 5.98
N MET A 72 -5.58 7.63 6.60
CA MET A 72 -5.16 7.74 7.99
C MET A 72 -4.27 8.97 8.27
N LEU A 73 -3.40 9.39 7.34
CA LEU A 73 -2.67 10.67 7.47
C LEU A 73 -3.61 11.88 7.46
N ILE A 74 -4.65 11.85 6.62
CA ILE A 74 -5.67 12.90 6.59
C ILE A 74 -6.44 12.91 7.92
N LEU A 75 -6.77 11.74 8.47
CA LEU A 75 -7.40 11.61 9.79
C LEU A 75 -6.50 12.17 10.90
N PHE A 76 -5.21 11.83 10.91
CA PHE A 76 -4.24 12.37 11.86
C PHE A 76 -4.26 13.92 11.87
N GLN A 77 -4.18 14.55 10.69
CA GLN A 77 -4.24 16.00 10.58
C GLN A 77 -5.59 16.57 11.08
N ALA A 78 -6.70 15.95 10.68
CA ALA A 78 -8.03 16.39 11.06
C ALA A 78 -8.28 16.30 12.57
N LEU A 79 -7.86 15.20 13.19
CA LEU A 79 -8.03 14.95 14.62
C LEU A 79 -7.14 15.88 15.45
N ASN A 80 -5.91 16.13 15.02
CA ASN A 80 -5.04 17.12 15.65
C ASN A 80 -5.63 18.53 15.61
N ALA A 81 -6.28 18.91 14.51
CA ALA A 81 -6.93 20.22 14.38
C ALA A 81 -8.11 20.43 15.34
N ILE A 82 -8.67 19.35 15.91
CA ILE A 82 -9.74 19.39 16.93
C ILE A 82 -9.26 18.86 18.29
N SER A 83 -7.94 18.91 18.53
CA SER A 83 -7.29 18.52 19.79
C SER A 83 -7.49 17.05 20.21
N GLN A 84 -7.83 16.16 19.28
CA GLN A 84 -7.90 14.72 19.51
C GLN A 84 -6.56 14.04 19.19
N HIS A 85 -5.51 14.50 19.87
CA HIS A 85 -4.13 14.12 19.55
C HIS A 85 -3.84 12.62 19.71
N SER A 86 -4.36 11.98 20.77
CA SER A 86 -4.13 10.55 21.02
C SER A 86 -4.69 9.67 19.90
N VAL A 87 -5.91 9.95 19.46
CA VAL A 87 -6.56 9.22 18.35
C VAL A 87 -5.84 9.51 17.03
N GLY A 88 -5.46 10.78 16.81
CA GLY A 88 -4.65 11.16 15.65
C GLY A 88 -3.37 10.33 15.57
N SER A 89 -2.57 10.32 16.64
CA SER A 89 -1.29 9.59 16.67
C SER A 89 -1.44 8.10 16.39
N ARG A 90 -2.51 7.45 16.90
CA ARG A 90 -2.80 6.03 16.56
C ARG A 90 -2.96 5.81 15.07
N PHE A 91 -3.67 6.70 14.36
CA PHE A 91 -3.81 6.59 12.90
C PHE A 91 -2.50 6.84 12.15
N LEU A 92 -1.65 7.76 12.63
CA LEU A 92 -0.31 7.95 12.05
C LEU A 92 0.58 6.71 12.24
N GLU A 93 0.57 6.11 13.43
CA GLU A 93 1.33 4.89 13.72
C GLU A 93 0.86 3.71 12.87
N ALA A 94 -0.47 3.54 12.75
CA ALA A 94 -1.06 2.52 11.89
C ALA A 94 -0.71 2.75 10.42
N SER A 95 -0.78 3.98 9.92
CA SER A 95 -0.46 4.30 8.52
C SER A 95 1.00 4.00 8.19
N ILE A 96 1.93 4.34 9.11
CA ILE A 96 3.35 4.05 8.95
C ILE A 96 3.59 2.54 8.95
N THR A 97 2.93 1.81 9.85
CA THR A 97 3.04 0.34 9.94
C THR A 97 2.58 -0.33 8.64
N ILE A 98 1.42 0.08 8.12
CA ILE A 98 0.87 -0.44 6.86
C ILE A 98 1.82 -0.19 5.68
N VAL A 99 2.33 1.03 5.52
CA VAL A 99 3.21 1.34 4.39
C VAL A 99 4.57 0.65 4.51
N LYS A 100 5.14 0.55 5.71
CA LYS A 100 6.39 -0.19 5.93
C LYS A 100 6.24 -1.66 5.56
N ASP A 101 5.21 -2.32 6.07
CA ASP A 101 4.98 -3.74 5.78
C ASP A 101 4.62 -3.98 4.30
N THR A 102 3.91 -3.03 3.68
CA THR A 102 3.64 -3.06 2.23
C THR A 102 4.92 -2.95 1.41
N LEU A 103 5.86 -2.09 1.79
CA LEU A 103 7.16 -1.99 1.12
C LEU A 103 8.00 -3.25 1.33
N ASP A 104 8.05 -3.79 2.55
CA ASP A 104 8.81 -5.01 2.84
C ASP A 104 8.25 -6.24 2.11
N PHE A 105 6.92 -6.29 1.87
CA PHE A 105 6.25 -7.41 1.22
C PHE A 105 6.10 -7.27 -0.29
N SER A 106 5.74 -6.07 -0.78
CA SER A 106 5.21 -5.87 -2.13
C SER A 106 6.10 -4.99 -3.02
N LEU A 107 7.19 -4.39 -2.53
CA LEU A 107 8.05 -3.57 -3.37
C LEU A 107 8.67 -4.43 -4.49
N ALA A 108 8.62 -3.94 -5.72
CA ALA A 108 9.27 -4.60 -6.84
C ALA A 108 10.80 -4.65 -6.62
N GLU A 109 11.37 -5.86 -6.72
CA GLU A 109 12.82 -6.07 -6.61
C GLU A 109 13.54 -5.78 -7.94
N GLU A 110 12.79 -5.86 -9.03
CA GLU A 110 13.23 -5.51 -10.38
C GLU A 110 13.55 -4.01 -10.44
N ARG A 111 14.73 -3.69 -10.97
CA ARG A 111 15.24 -2.33 -11.06
C ARG A 111 15.68 -2.04 -12.47
N ALA A 112 15.49 -0.79 -12.88
CA ALA A 112 16.04 -0.25 -14.12
C ALA A 112 17.14 0.78 -13.82
N CYS A 113 18.07 0.94 -14.75
CA CYS A 113 19.08 1.99 -14.71
C CYS A 113 19.18 2.70 -16.06
N PHE A 114 19.60 3.97 -16.01
CA PHE A 114 19.96 4.71 -17.21
C PHE A 114 21.39 4.37 -17.61
N SER A 115 21.60 4.12 -18.90
CA SER A 115 22.92 3.93 -19.49
C SER A 115 23.07 4.85 -20.70
N SER A 116 24.27 5.40 -20.87
CA SER A 116 24.64 6.14 -22.07
C SER A 116 25.30 5.19 -23.05
N ASP A 117 24.75 5.02 -24.25
CA ASP A 117 25.42 4.25 -25.30
C ASP A 117 26.62 5.06 -25.83
N PRO A 118 27.88 4.57 -25.70
CA PRO A 118 29.04 5.26 -26.24
C PRO A 118 29.05 5.37 -27.77
N SER A 119 28.21 4.59 -28.46
CA SER A 119 28.16 4.47 -29.92
C SER A 119 26.97 5.17 -30.59
N ALA A 120 26.00 5.65 -29.81
CA ALA A 120 24.82 6.37 -30.30
C ALA A 120 24.74 7.75 -29.65
N ASP A 121 25.53 8.72 -30.15
CA ASP A 121 25.36 10.18 -30.01
C ASP A 121 24.70 10.72 -28.71
N GLY A 122 25.04 10.15 -27.54
CA GLY A 122 24.49 10.55 -26.25
C GLY A 122 23.03 10.14 -25.99
N GLU A 123 22.48 9.16 -26.70
CA GLU A 123 21.13 8.64 -26.46
C GLU A 123 21.09 7.89 -25.11
N LEU A 124 20.14 8.30 -24.25
CA LEU A 124 19.93 7.72 -22.93
C LEU A 124 19.04 6.48 -23.08
N VAL A 125 19.60 5.30 -22.83
CA VAL A 125 18.82 4.04 -22.85
C VAL A 125 18.46 3.61 -21.42
N VAL A 126 17.33 2.94 -21.28
CA VAL A 126 16.89 2.31 -20.03
C VAL A 126 17.16 0.82 -20.12
N LEU A 127 17.90 0.28 -19.16
CA LEU A 127 18.26 -1.14 -19.09
C LEU A 127 17.75 -1.72 -17.78
N ASP A 128 17.34 -2.99 -17.81
CA ASP A 128 17.15 -3.76 -16.59
C ASP A 128 18.50 -3.94 -15.89
N VAL A 129 18.55 -3.69 -14.58
CA VAL A 129 19.77 -3.91 -13.77
C VAL A 129 20.16 -5.39 -13.80
N VAL A 130 19.18 -6.28 -13.83
CA VAL A 130 19.38 -7.71 -14.10
C VAL A 130 18.69 -8.02 -15.43
N PRO A 131 19.44 -8.33 -16.51
CA PRO A 131 18.87 -8.52 -17.84
C PRO A 131 17.66 -9.47 -17.86
N GLY A 132 16.52 -8.99 -18.36
CA GLY A 132 15.29 -9.79 -18.49
C GLY A 132 14.47 -9.94 -17.21
N LYS A 133 14.89 -9.35 -16.10
CA LYS A 133 14.08 -9.24 -14.87
C LYS A 133 13.49 -7.83 -14.79
N THR A 134 12.25 -7.70 -15.25
CA THR A 134 11.55 -6.42 -15.34
C THR A 134 10.16 -6.49 -14.72
N PHE A 135 9.71 -5.38 -14.15
CA PHE A 135 8.36 -5.18 -13.64
C PHE A 135 8.04 -3.69 -13.67
N ASP A 136 6.93 -3.31 -14.32
CA ASP A 136 6.66 -1.91 -14.66
C ASP A 136 6.18 -1.05 -13.48
N ALA A 137 5.55 -1.66 -12.47
CA ALA A 137 4.99 -0.95 -11.32
C ALA A 137 5.94 -0.94 -10.13
N VAL A 138 5.75 -0.01 -9.19
CA VAL A 138 6.53 0.06 -7.95
C VAL A 138 6.07 -1.01 -6.96
N LEU A 139 4.75 -1.19 -6.82
CA LEU A 139 4.16 -2.20 -5.95
C LEU A 139 3.61 -3.40 -6.72
N LYS A 140 3.94 -4.60 -6.24
CA LYS A 140 3.36 -5.88 -6.62
C LYS A 140 2.10 -6.18 -5.82
N ASN A 141 1.47 -7.32 -6.13
CA ASN A 141 0.38 -7.90 -5.35
C ASN A 141 -0.87 -7.00 -5.24
N GLY A 142 -1.16 -6.24 -6.29
CA GLY A 142 -2.38 -5.45 -6.43
C GLY A 142 -3.52 -6.25 -7.05
N THR A 143 -4.75 -6.01 -6.59
CA THR A 143 -5.96 -6.62 -7.13
C THR A 143 -7.01 -5.58 -7.49
N ALA A 144 -7.34 -5.49 -8.79
CA ALA A 144 -8.38 -4.59 -9.29
C ALA A 144 -9.75 -5.27 -9.37
N ASN A 145 -9.78 -6.57 -9.71
CA ASN A 145 -11.01 -7.33 -9.83
C ASN A 145 -10.74 -8.84 -9.76
N ASN A 146 -11.22 -9.50 -8.71
CA ASN A 146 -11.17 -10.96 -8.59
C ASN A 146 -12.55 -11.58 -8.30
N ASN A 147 -13.63 -10.89 -8.69
CA ASN A 147 -14.99 -11.40 -8.47
C ASN A 147 -15.25 -12.71 -9.26
N ASP A 148 -16.08 -13.58 -8.70
CA ASP A 148 -16.30 -14.92 -9.27
C ASP A 148 -16.85 -14.86 -10.71
N GLY A 149 -17.81 -13.97 -10.96
CA GLY A 149 -18.41 -13.72 -12.28
C GLY A 149 -17.69 -12.67 -13.15
N ALA A 150 -16.46 -12.26 -12.81
CA ALA A 150 -15.76 -11.23 -13.57
C ALA A 150 -15.42 -11.70 -15.00
N ARG A 151 -15.80 -10.90 -16.01
CA ARG A 151 -15.42 -11.14 -17.42
C ARG A 151 -13.91 -11.21 -17.62
N ARG A 152 -13.17 -10.40 -16.85
CA ARG A 152 -11.71 -10.42 -16.79
C ARG A 152 -11.32 -10.21 -15.34
N ARG A 153 -10.58 -11.17 -14.82
CA ARG A 153 -9.95 -11.09 -13.50
C ARG A 153 -8.59 -10.39 -13.66
N LEU A 154 -8.35 -9.40 -12.81
CA LEU A 154 -7.15 -8.57 -12.76
C LEU A 154 -6.67 -8.56 -11.31
N TRP A 155 -5.72 -9.45 -11.00
CA TRP A 155 -5.22 -9.71 -9.66
C TRP A 155 -3.74 -10.09 -9.69
N ASP A 156 -3.07 -9.93 -8.55
CA ASP A 156 -1.64 -10.17 -8.36
C ASP A 156 -0.75 -9.52 -9.43
N HIS A 157 -1.00 -8.23 -9.67
CA HIS A 157 -0.29 -7.42 -10.68
C HIS A 157 -0.03 -6.00 -10.14
N GLY A 158 0.74 -5.22 -10.89
CA GLY A 158 0.98 -3.81 -10.59
C GLY A 158 -0.24 -2.95 -10.90
N LEU A 159 -0.51 -1.96 -10.04
CA LEU A 159 -1.63 -1.02 -10.19
C LEU A 159 -1.14 0.41 -10.11
N VAL A 160 -1.38 1.18 -11.18
CA VAL A 160 -0.96 2.59 -11.29
C VAL A 160 -1.44 3.43 -10.11
N TYR A 161 -2.66 3.18 -9.62
CA TYR A 161 -3.20 3.90 -8.47
C TYR A 161 -2.53 3.48 -7.16
N GLY A 162 -2.09 2.23 -7.01
CA GLY A 162 -1.28 1.81 -5.87
C GLY A 162 0.04 2.58 -5.80
N ASP A 163 0.74 2.67 -6.93
CA ASP A 163 2.00 3.43 -7.04
C ASP A 163 1.79 4.92 -6.77
N TYR A 164 0.73 5.50 -7.34
CA TYR A 164 0.36 6.90 -7.10
C TYR A 164 0.17 7.18 -5.61
N TYR A 165 -0.62 6.36 -4.91
CA TYR A 165 -0.89 6.57 -3.49
C TYR A 165 0.34 6.31 -2.62
N LEU A 166 1.25 5.41 -3.01
CA LEU A 166 2.53 5.26 -2.32
C LEU A 166 3.36 6.55 -2.40
N VAL A 167 3.50 7.15 -3.58
CA VAL A 167 4.25 8.40 -3.77
C VAL A 167 3.58 9.56 -3.05
N GLU A 168 2.25 9.67 -3.15
CA GLU A 168 1.46 10.69 -2.45
C GLU A 168 1.63 10.57 -0.92
N TYR A 169 1.69 9.35 -0.38
CA TYR A 169 1.93 9.12 1.04
C TYR A 169 3.28 9.71 1.49
N GLY A 170 4.35 9.40 0.75
CA GLY A 170 5.69 9.95 1.02
C GLY A 170 5.71 11.48 0.94
N ASN A 171 5.08 12.06 -0.09
CA ASN A 171 4.97 13.52 -0.24
C ASN A 171 4.22 14.16 0.94
N ARG A 172 3.15 13.54 1.42
CA ARG A 172 2.40 14.04 2.59
C ARG A 172 3.24 14.04 3.85
N LEU A 173 3.99 12.97 4.11
CA LEU A 173 4.90 12.93 5.26
C LEU A 173 5.93 14.06 5.22
N LEU A 174 6.54 14.30 4.05
CA LEU A 174 7.49 15.40 3.84
C LEU A 174 6.84 16.78 4.08
N GLN A 175 5.65 17.01 3.51
CA GLN A 175 4.91 18.27 3.69
C GLN A 175 4.51 18.51 5.16
N MET A 176 4.32 17.44 5.93
CA MET A 176 4.02 17.50 7.35
C MET A 176 5.25 17.65 8.24
N GLY A 177 6.47 17.57 7.67
CA GLY A 177 7.72 17.62 8.43
C GLY A 177 7.92 16.41 9.34
N LEU A 178 7.37 15.26 8.96
CA LEU A 178 7.49 14.00 9.72
C LEU A 178 8.67 13.13 9.27
N VAL A 179 9.34 13.49 8.17
CA VAL A 179 10.55 12.88 7.62
C VAL A 179 11.42 13.94 6.95
#